data_AF-A0A529PS76-F1
#
_entry.id   AF-A0A529PS76-F1
#
_cell.length_a   1.000
_cell.length_b   1.000
_cell.length_c   1.000
_cell.angle_alpha   90.00
_cell.angle_beta   90.00
_cell.angle_gamma   90.00
#
_symmetry.space_group_name_H-M   'P 1'
#
loop_
_entity.id
_entity.type
_entity.pdbx_description
1 polymer ?
#
loop_
_entity_poly.entity_id
_entity_poly.type
_entity_poly.pdbx_seq_one_letter_code
_entity_poly.pdbx_strand_id
1 'polypeptide(L)' 'TIPAPAASMFAWAPIPEQFRHLGSLEFSKLLIEHADVAVAPGIGFGEHGDDYVRVALVENEHRIRQAARN' A
#
# COMPACT_ATOMS: atom_id res chain seq x y z
N THR A 1 1.04 1.63 -14.36
CA THR A 1 0.30 0.50 -13.75
C THR A 1 1.28 -0.29 -12.91
N ILE A 2 0.87 -0.77 -11.73
CA ILE A 2 1.72 -1.60 -10.87
C ILE A 2 1.63 -3.04 -11.40
N PRO A 3 2.76 -3.69 -11.78
CA PRO A 3 2.71 -5.05 -12.29
C PRO A 3 2.24 -6.02 -11.21
N ALA A 4 1.52 -7.07 -11.62
CA ALA A 4 1.17 -8.14 -10.70
C ALA A 4 2.45 -8.81 -10.15
N PRO A 5 2.49 -9.15 -8.86
CA PRO A 5 3.65 -9.85 -8.30
C PRO A 5 3.78 -11.24 -8.94
N ALA A 6 5.00 -11.61 -9.33
CA ALA A 6 5.26 -12.92 -9.96
C ALA A 6 5.04 -14.10 -8.99
N ALA A 7 5.16 -13.84 -7.69
CA ALA A 7 4.92 -14.79 -6.60
C ALA A 7 4.62 -14.02 -5.30
N SER A 8 4.29 -14.75 -4.23
CA SER A 8 3.88 -14.25 -2.92
C SER A 8 2.46 -13.66 -2.87
N MET A 9 2.02 -13.31 -1.65
CA MET A 9 0.73 -12.69 -1.38
C MET A 9 0.81 -11.15 -1.27
N PHE A 10 1.94 -10.55 -1.65
CA PHE A 10 2.20 -9.14 -1.45
C PHE A 10 2.44 -8.41 -2.76
N ALA A 11 1.72 -7.30 -2.96
CA ALA A 11 2.05 -6.33 -3.98
C ALA A 11 2.83 -5.18 -3.35
N TRP A 12 3.98 -4.87 -3.94
CA TRP A 12 4.77 -3.70 -3.58
C TRP A 12 4.39 -2.52 -4.45
N ALA A 13 3.67 -1.58 -3.85
CA ALA A 13 3.14 -0.41 -4.53
C ALA A 13 4.03 0.81 -4.21
N PRO A 14 4.65 1.46 -5.21
CA PRO A 14 5.33 2.73 -4.98
C PRO A 14 4.31 3.79 -4.59
N ILE A 15 4.68 4.67 -3.66
CA ILE A 15 3.86 5.80 -3.26
C ILE A 15 3.72 6.75 -4.46
N PRO A 16 2.50 7.23 -4.80
CA PRO A 16 2.30 8.17 -5.88
C PRO A 16 3.14 9.45 -5.68
N GLU A 17 3.67 10.02 -6.76
CA GLU A 17 4.61 11.16 -6.70
C GLU A 17 4.10 12.32 -5.83
N GLN A 18 2.81 12.66 -5.96
CA GLN A 18 2.15 13.72 -5.17
C GLN A 18 2.16 13.49 -3.65
N PHE A 19 2.34 12.24 -3.19
CA PHE A 19 2.38 11.85 -1.78
C PHE A 19 3.77 11.39 -1.34
N ARG A 20 4.76 11.27 -2.24
CA ARG A 20 6.08 10.71 -1.91
C ARG A 20 6.78 11.47 -0.78
N HIS A 21 6.58 12.78 -0.71
CA HIS A 21 7.13 13.63 0.36
C HIS A 21 6.68 13.27 1.78
N LEU A 22 5.61 12.47 1.93
CA LEU A 22 5.10 12.02 3.22
C LEU A 22 5.84 10.79 3.76
N GLY A 23 6.51 10.03 2.90
CA GLY A 23 7.03 8.70 3.23
C GLY A 23 5.92 7.68 3.48
N SER A 24 6.32 6.43 3.70
CA SER A 24 5.40 5.29 3.78
C SER A 24 4.52 5.29 5.02
N LEU A 25 5.03 5.77 6.16
CA LEU A 25 4.30 5.77 7.42
C LEU A 25 3.09 6.72 7.37
N GLU A 26 3.31 7.99 7.03
CA GLU A 26 2.24 8.98 6.97
C GLU A 26 1.28 8.70 5.81
N PHE A 27 1.77 8.22 4.67
CA PHE A 27 0.89 7.78 3.59
C PHE A 27 -0.02 6.60 4.01
N SER A 28 0.49 5.66 4.82
CA SER A 28 -0.32 4.54 5.33
C SER A 28 -1.41 5.02 6.29
N LYS A 29 -1.15 6.06 7.11
CA LYS A 29 -2.18 6.68 7.96
C LYS A 29 -3.27 7.37 7.14
N LEU A 30 -2.88 8.12 6.09
CA LEU A 30 -3.86 8.76 5.19
C LEU A 30 -4.81 7.74 4.55
N LEU A 31 -4.31 6.57 4.14
CA LEU A 31 -5.15 5.52 3.58
C LEU A 31 -6.15 4.96 4.60
N ILE A 32 -5.77 4.87 5.88
CA ILE A 32 -6.68 4.47 6.95
C ILE A 32 -7.75 5.54 7.16
N GLU A 33 -7.34 6.81 7.24
CA GLU A 33 -8.22 7.93 7.59
C GLU A 33 -9.20 8.32 6.48
N HIS A 34 -8.76 8.25 5.22
CA HIS A 34 -9.53 8.75 4.08
C HIS A 34 -10.07 7.66 3.16
N ALA A 35 -9.50 6.46 3.18
CA ALA A 35 -9.95 5.35 2.32
C ALA A 35 -10.42 4.13 3.12
N ASP A 36 -10.36 4.13 4.46
CA ASP A 36 -10.65 2.96 5.30
C ASP A 36 -9.81 1.72 4.91
N VAL A 37 -8.59 1.91 4.39
CA VAL A 37 -7.69 0.83 3.95
C VAL A 37 -6.40 0.83 4.77
N ALA A 38 -6.17 -0.27 5.49
CA ALA A 38 -4.90 -0.51 6.16
C ALA A 38 -3.89 -1.18 5.22
N VAL A 39 -2.69 -0.60 5.11
CA VAL A 39 -1.54 -1.16 4.39
C VAL A 39 -0.31 -1.19 5.30
N ALA A 40 0.71 -1.99 4.96
CA ALA A 40 1.95 -1.98 5.73
C ALA A 40 2.91 -0.91 5.20
N PRO A 41 3.41 0.01 6.04
CA PRO A 41 4.38 1.01 5.63
C PRO A 41 5.72 0.34 5.29
N GLY A 42 6.31 0.70 4.15
CA GLY A 42 7.55 0.11 3.66
C GLY A 42 8.76 0.35 4.56
N ILE A 43 8.81 1.46 5.30
CA ILE A 43 9.88 1.74 6.28
C ILE A 43 10.00 0.66 7.36
N GLY A 44 8.91 -0.05 7.67
CA GLY A 44 8.92 -1.19 8.60
C GLY A 44 9.74 -2.39 8.10
N PHE A 45 10.14 -2.39 6.83
CA PHE A 45 10.98 -3.42 6.19
C PHE A 45 12.40 -2.92 5.87
N GLY A 46 12.76 -1.71 6.30
CA GLY A 46 14.06 -1.07 6.08
C GLY A 46 13.94 0.29 5.39
N GLU A 47 14.97 1.13 5.51
CA GLU A 47 14.98 2.52 5.03
C GLU A 47 14.72 2.62 3.52
N HIS A 48 15.24 1.68 2.73
CA HIS A 48 15.01 1.61 1.27
C HIS A 48 13.56 1.27 0.89
N GLY A 49 12.73 0.88 1.85
CA GLY A 49 11.32 0.61 1.64
C GLY A 49 10.43 1.84 1.79
N ASP A 50 10.93 2.98 2.26
CA ASP A 50 10.08 4.11 2.68
C ASP A 50 9.31 4.78 1.52
N ASP A 51 9.73 4.54 0.27
CA ASP A 51 9.00 4.99 -0.93
C ASP A 51 7.86 4.04 -1.36
N TYR A 52 7.59 2.99 -0.57
CA TYR A 52 6.64 1.92 -0.92
C TYR A 52 5.68 1.60 0.23
N VAL A 53 4.54 1.00 -0.14
CA VAL A 53 3.62 0.33 0.79
C VAL A 53 3.38 -1.12 0.39
N ARG A 54 3.15 -2.00 1.37
CA ARG A 54 2.75 -3.39 1.14
C ARG A 54 1.24 -3.50 1.11
N VAL A 55 0.72 -4.05 0.02
CA VAL A 55 -0.66 -4.52 -0.04
C VAL A 55 -0.66 -6.04 0.07
N ALA A 56 -1.36 -6.57 1.07
CA ALA A 56 -1.52 -8.01 1.27
C ALA A 56 -2.82 -8.49 0.59
N LEU A 57 -2.71 -9.48 -0.28
CA LEU A 57 -3.83 -10.12 -0.99
C LEU A 57 -4.42 -11.24 -0.12
N VAL A 58 -4.87 -10.90 1.09
CA VAL A 58 -5.36 -11.85 2.11
C VAL A 58 -6.86 -11.75 2.37
N GLU A 59 -7.51 -10.73 1.81
CA GLU A 59 -8.94 -10.52 1.86
C GLU A 59 -9.64 -11.14 0.64
N ASN A 60 -10.96 -11.34 0.72
CA ASN A 60 -11.72 -11.84 -0.42
C ASN A 60 -11.84 -10.79 -1.55
N GLU A 61 -12.16 -11.24 -2.77
CA GLU A 61 -12.24 -10.36 -3.94
C GLU A 61 -13.19 -9.17 -3.77
N HIS A 62 -14.31 -9.35 -3.05
CA HIS A 62 -15.26 -8.27 -2.84
C HIS A 62 -14.67 -7.16 -1.97
N ARG A 63 -13.95 -7.54 -0.90
CA ARG A 63 -13.26 -6.61 0.00
C ARG A 63 -12.08 -5.93 -0.71
N ILE A 64 -11.31 -6.66 -1.51
CA ILE A 64 -10.22 -6.08 -2.31
C ILE A 64 -10.77 -5.06 -3.33
N ARG A 65 -11.88 -5.37 -4.01
CA ARG A 65 -12.54 -4.43 -4.92
C ARG A 65 -13.14 -3.22 -4.20
N GLN A 66 -13.61 -3.38 -2.96
CA GLN A 66 -14.08 -2.27 -2.14
C GLN A 66 -12.92 -1.34 -1.79
N ALA A 67 -11.80 -1.87 -1.29
CA ALA A 67 -10.60 -1.11 -0.96
C ALA A 67 -10.05 -0.31 -2.15
N ALA A 68 -10.19 -0.83 -3.38
CA ALA A 68 -9.76 -0.12 -4.59
C ALA A 68 -10.71 1.01 -5.05
N ARG A 69 -11.91 1.15 -4.45
CA ARG A 69 -12.93 2.13 -4.84
C ARG A 69 -13.17 3.23 -3.80
N ASN A 70 -12.79 2.99 -2.55
CA ASN A 70 -12.81 4.01 -1.49
C ASN A 70 -11.83 5.14 -1.85
#